data_AF-A0A961N8Y6-F1
#
_entry.id   AF-A0A961N8Y6-F1
#
_cell.length_a   1.000
_cell.length_b   1.000
_cell.length_c   1.000
_cell.angle_alpha   90.00
_cell.angle_beta   90.00
_cell.angle_gamma   90.00
#
_symmetry.space_group_name_H-M   'P 1'
#
loop_
_entity.id
_entity.type
_entity.pdbx_description
1 polymer ?
#
loop_
_entity_poly.entity_id
_entity_poly.type
_entity_poly.pdbx_seq_one_letter_code
_entity_poly.pdbx_strand_id
1 'polypeptide(L)'
;MAGPQDRPVRVRSSVSFFLTGPTGEADGADKLRERARQMIYATAARECDVLKQALASECRLESVNSRINTPRAYGPARQEGINVTGSMTFRITPK
;
A
#
# COMPACT_ATOMS: atom_id res chain seq x y z
N MET A 1 -27.45 7.08 -23.81
CA MET A 1 -27.45 8.29 -22.95
C MET A 1 -27.00 7.85 -21.57
N ALA A 2 -25.73 8.09 -21.20
CA ALA A 2 -25.22 7.72 -19.87
C ALA A 2 -25.68 8.78 -18.84
N GLY A 3 -26.43 8.34 -17.83
CA GLY A 3 -26.92 9.23 -16.77
C GLY A 3 -25.77 9.78 -15.91
N PRO A 4 -26.02 10.81 -15.08
CA PRO A 4 -25.01 11.47 -14.24
C PRO A 4 -24.34 10.56 -13.18
N GLN A 5 -24.72 9.28 -13.10
CA GLN A 5 -24.29 8.25 -12.15
C GLN A 5 -23.04 7.46 -12.60
N ASP A 6 -22.65 7.52 -13.89
CA ASP A 6 -21.52 6.74 -14.44
C ASP A 6 -20.16 7.46 -14.28
N ARG A 7 -20.03 8.35 -13.29
CA ARG A 7 -18.78 9.08 -13.09
C ARG A 7 -17.79 8.22 -12.32
N PRO A 8 -16.58 8.02 -12.86
CA PRO A 8 -15.55 7.26 -12.15
C PRO A 8 -15.24 7.94 -10.81
N VAL A 9 -15.39 7.18 -9.73
CA VAL A 9 -15.10 7.63 -8.35
C VAL A 9 -13.65 7.34 -8.05
N ARG A 10 -12.97 8.30 -7.42
CA ARG A 10 -11.58 8.14 -7.00
C ARG A 10 -11.53 7.73 -5.53
N VAL A 11 -11.01 6.55 -5.26
CA VAL A 11 -10.81 6.01 -3.91
C VAL A 11 -9.35 6.10 -3.55
N ARG A 12 -9.04 6.70 -2.40
CA ARG A 12 -7.67 6.75 -1.87
C ARG A 12 -7.60 5.89 -0.62
N SER A 13 -6.73 4.90 -0.65
CA SER A 13 -6.46 4.02 0.50
C SER A 13 -5.03 4.26 0.97
N SER A 14 -4.80 4.19 2.28
CA SER A 14 -3.47 4.30 2.86
C SER A 14 -3.29 3.25 3.92
N VAL A 15 -2.16 2.55 3.86
CA VAL A 15 -1.79 1.51 4.82
C VAL A 15 -0.47 1.90 5.48
N SER A 16 -0.39 1.73 6.80
CA SER A 16 0.85 1.91 7.55
C SER A 16 1.07 0.68 8.44
N PHE A 17 2.23 0.05 8.32
CA PHE A 17 2.59 -1.12 9.11
C PHE A 17 4.09 -1.14 9.40
N PHE A 18 4.45 -1.81 10.50
CA PHE A 18 5.84 -2.00 10.89
C PHE A 18 6.28 -3.42 10.53
N LEU A 19 7.43 -3.55 9.87
CA LEU A 19 8.07 -4.83 9.60
C LEU A 19 9.31 -4.97 10.47
N THR A 20 9.27 -5.91 11.40
CA THR A 20 10.44 -6.32 12.18
C THR A 20 11.38 -7.14 11.29
N GLY A 21 12.67 -6.83 11.32
CA GLY A 21 13.68 -7.53 10.53
C GLY A 21 15.03 -6.82 10.53
N PRO A 22 16.06 -7.48 9.98
CA PRO A 22 17.41 -6.92 9.97
C PRO A 22 17.45 -5.64 9.14
N THR A 23 17.93 -4.55 9.75
CA THR A 23 18.10 -3.25 9.09
C THR A 23 19.56 -2.80 9.03
N GLY A 24 20.46 -3.48 9.75
CA GLY A 24 21.89 -3.18 9.78
C GLY A 24 22.70 -3.78 8.62
N GLU A 25 22.36 -4.97 8.15
CA GLU A 25 23.02 -5.60 6.99
C GLU A 25 22.40 -5.13 5.67
N ALA A 26 23.22 -4.72 4.70
CA ALA A 26 22.75 -4.19 3.42
C ALA A 26 21.79 -5.17 2.69
N ASP A 27 22.18 -6.44 2.58
CA ASP A 27 21.35 -7.50 1.98
C ASP A 27 20.05 -7.77 2.77
N GLY A 28 20.12 -7.73 4.10
CA GLY A 28 18.96 -7.93 4.98
C GLY A 28 17.95 -6.79 4.86
N ALA A 29 18.45 -5.55 4.87
CA ALA A 29 17.64 -4.34 4.74
C ALA A 29 16.97 -4.25 3.36
N ASP A 30 17.67 -4.65 2.30
CA ASP A 30 17.11 -4.61 0.94
C ASP A 30 16.06 -5.70 0.72
N LYS A 31 16.27 -6.91 1.24
CA LYS A 31 15.24 -7.96 1.25
C LYS A 31 14.00 -7.53 2.06
N LEU A 32 14.20 -6.84 3.18
CA LEU A 32 13.11 -6.34 4.02
C LEU A 32 12.31 -5.24 3.29
N ARG A 33 12.99 -4.34 2.58
CA ARG A 33 12.36 -3.32 1.73
C ARG A 33 11.59 -3.93 0.57
N GLU A 34 12.15 -4.96 -0.06
CA GLU A 34 11.48 -5.63 -1.18
C GLU A 34 10.22 -6.35 -0.71
N ARG A 35 10.30 -7.05 0.42
CA ARG A 35 9.12 -7.66 1.06
C ARG A 35 8.05 -6.62 1.39
N ALA A 36 8.44 -5.45 1.91
CA ALA A 36 7.53 -4.35 2.19
C ALA A 36 6.77 -3.89 0.93
N ARG A 37 7.48 -3.73 -0.19
CA ARG A 37 6.88 -3.35 -1.49
C ARG A 37 5.91 -4.40 -1.99
N GLN A 38 6.31 -5.67 -1.95
CA GLN A 38 5.44 -6.78 -2.34
C GLN A 38 4.14 -6.81 -1.54
N MET A 39 4.19 -6.57 -0.23
CA MET A 39 2.99 -6.48 0.59
C MET A 39 2.10 -5.30 0.22
N ILE A 40 2.66 -4.11 -0.07
CA ILE A 40 1.88 -2.97 -0.55
C ILE A 40 1.18 -3.31 -1.86
N TYR A 41 1.88 -3.91 -2.82
CA TYR A 41 1.28 -4.28 -4.11
C TYR A 41 0.21 -5.36 -3.98
N ALA A 42 0.44 -6.38 -3.15
CA ALA A 42 -0.57 -7.39 -2.85
C ALA A 42 -1.81 -6.78 -2.18
N THR A 43 -1.60 -5.85 -1.24
CA THR A 43 -2.69 -5.10 -0.60
C THR A 43 -3.45 -4.27 -1.62
N ALA A 44 -2.74 -3.59 -2.53
CA ALA A 44 -3.37 -2.79 -3.58
C ALA A 44 -4.23 -3.64 -4.53
N ALA A 45 -3.75 -4.83 -4.92
CA ALA A 45 -4.52 -5.76 -5.73
C ALA A 45 -5.80 -6.20 -5.01
N ARG A 46 -5.67 -6.59 -3.73
CA ARG A 46 -6.80 -7.03 -2.90
C ARG A 46 -7.82 -5.92 -2.67
N GLU A 47 -7.37 -4.69 -2.50
CA GLU A 47 -8.27 -3.54 -2.32
C GLU A 47 -9.20 -3.36 -3.51
N CYS A 48 -8.69 -3.54 -4.74
CA CYS A 48 -9.54 -3.47 -5.92
C CYS A 48 -10.60 -4.59 -5.94
N ASP A 49 -10.26 -5.80 -5.50
CA ASP A 49 -11.23 -6.90 -5.41
C ASP A 49 -12.33 -6.58 -4.40
N VAL A 50 -11.97 -6.04 -3.24
CA VAL A 50 -12.92 -5.60 -2.21
C VAL A 50 -13.83 -4.49 -2.74
N LEU A 51 -13.28 -3.48 -3.39
CA LEU A 51 -14.05 -2.38 -3.99
C LEU A 51 -15.02 -2.91 -5.07
N LYS A 52 -14.59 -3.88 -5.88
CA LYS A 52 -15.45 -4.51 -6.90
C LYS A 52 -16.57 -5.35 -6.32
N GLN A 53 -16.31 -6.03 -5.20
CA GLN A 53 -17.34 -6.84 -4.54
C GLN A 53 -18.37 -5.96 -3.85
N ALA A 54 -17.92 -4.90 -3.17
CA ALA A 54 -18.78 -4.08 -2.32
C ALA A 54 -19.52 -2.96 -3.06
N LEU A 55 -18.85 -2.23 -3.97
CA LEU A 55 -19.30 -0.91 -4.41
C LEU A 55 -19.17 -0.64 -5.93
N ALA A 56 -18.34 -1.40 -6.65
CA ALA A 56 -17.92 -1.05 -8.01
C ALA A 56 -18.02 -2.21 -9.01
N SER A 57 -18.38 -1.93 -10.27
CA SER A 57 -18.26 -2.91 -11.37
C SER A 57 -16.81 -3.07 -11.81
N GLU A 58 -16.09 -1.95 -11.86
CA GLU A 58 -14.71 -1.89 -12.31
C GLU A 58 -13.83 -1.19 -11.27
N CYS A 59 -12.60 -1.69 -11.12
CA CYS A 59 -11.57 -1.02 -10.33
C CYS A 59 -10.27 -0.99 -11.11
N ARG A 60 -9.69 0.20 -11.22
CA ARG A 60 -8.41 0.46 -11.87
C ARG A 60 -7.47 1.15 -10.89
N LEU A 61 -6.28 0.59 -10.72
CA LEU A 61 -5.20 1.26 -9.98
C LEU A 61 -4.68 2.45 -10.79
N GLU A 62 -4.74 3.65 -10.23
CA GLU A 62 -4.16 4.85 -10.84
C GLU A 62 -2.73 5.09 -10.38
N SER A 63 -2.50 4.96 -9.07
CA SER A 63 -1.18 5.17 -8.51
C SER A 63 -0.99 4.35 -7.25
N VAL A 64 0.24 3.86 -7.07
CA VAL A 64 0.69 3.25 -5.83
C VAL A 64 2.01 3.92 -5.45
N ASN A 65 2.10 4.37 -4.21
CA ASN A 65 3.30 4.96 -3.65
C ASN A 65 3.64 4.21 -2.37
N SER A 66 4.87 3.73 -2.29
CA SER A 66 5.41 3.08 -1.10
C SER A 66 6.52 3.95 -0.52
N ARG A 67 6.36 4.36 0.74
CA ARG A 67 7.36 5.04 1.53
C ARG A 67 7.83 4.11 2.62
N ILE A 68 9.12 3.76 2.56
CA ILE A 68 9.75 2.91 3.56
C ILE A 68 10.71 3.79 4.34
N ASN A 69 10.49 3.89 5.64
CA ASN A 69 11.36 4.62 6.54
C ASN A 69 12.03 3.65 7.49
N THR A 70 13.35 3.61 7.47
CA THR A 70 14.14 2.88 8.47
C THR A 70 14.40 3.85 9.62
N PRO A 71 13.77 3.70 10.80
CA PRO A 71 14.11 4.51 11.95
C PRO A 71 15.58 4.27 12.30
N ARG A 72 16.45 5.26 12.04
CA ARG A 72 17.84 5.20 12.48
C ARG A 72 17.85 5.10 14.00
N ALA A 73 18.34 3.98 14.52
CA ALA A 73 18.46 3.73 15.94
C ALA A 73 19.52 4.65 16.54
N TYR A 74 19.09 5.76 17.14
CA TYR A 74 19.83 6.43 18.21
C TYR A 74 19.13 6.06 19.52
N GLY A 75 19.58 4.96 20.15
CA GLY A 75 19.11 4.56 21.48
C GLY A 75 18.99 3.03 21.68
N PRO A 76 19.20 2.53 22.92
CA PRO A 76 19.39 1.10 23.22
C PRO A 76 18.12 0.22 23.25
N ALA A 77 16.94 0.71 22.81
CA ALA A 77 15.68 0.00 23.07
C ALA A 77 14.58 0.18 21.99
N ARG A 78 14.91 0.15 20.70
CA ARG A 78 13.88 0.07 19.64
C ARG A 78 14.07 -1.19 18.81
N GLN A 79 12.96 -1.94 18.64
CA GLN A 79 12.87 -3.11 17.78
C GLN A 79 13.46 -2.80 16.39
N GLU A 80 14.35 -3.66 15.93
CA GLU A 80 14.95 -3.53 14.62
C GLU A 80 13.89 -3.82 13.54
N GLY A 81 13.68 -2.86 12.64
CA GLY A 81 12.65 -2.97 11.63
C GLY A 81 12.43 -1.67 10.85
N ILE A 82 11.51 -1.72 9.89
CA ILE A 82 11.17 -0.61 9.01
C ILE A 82 9.70 -0.24 9.20
N ASN A 83 9.42 1.06 9.19
CA ASN A 83 8.06 1.55 9.08
C ASN A 83 7.71 1.74 7.61
N VAL A 84 6.59 1.17 7.18
CA VAL A 84 6.17 1.12 5.80
C VAL A 84 4.83 1.83 5.69
N THR A 85 4.77 2.87 4.88
CA THR A 85 3.53 3.57 4.55
C THR A 85 3.27 3.46 3.06
N GLY A 86 2.20 2.77 2.70
CA GLY A 86 1.66 2.71 1.35
C GLY A 86 0.51 3.70 1.18
N SER A 87 0.47 4.41 0.06
CA SER A 87 -0.73 5.11 -0.39
C SER A 87 -1.08 4.63 -1.78
N MET A 88 -2.35 4.28 -1.96
CA MET A 88 -2.90 3.74 -3.19
C MET A 88 -4.06 4.61 -3.62
N THR A 89 -4.15 4.86 -4.91
CA THR A 89 -5.26 5.56 -5.52
C THR A 89 -5.88 4.67 -6.58
N PHE A 90 -7.18 4.47 -6.47
CA PHE A 90 -7.97 3.68 -7.38
C PHE A 90 -9.03 4.56 -8.03
N ARG A 91 -9.34 4.24 -9.28
CA ARG A 91 -10.49 4.75 -10.00
C ARG A 91 -11.48 3.61 -10.15
N ILE A 92 -12.67 3.78 -9.60
CA ILE A 92 -13.73 2.78 -9.63
C ILE A 92 -14.92 3.29 -10.44
N THR A 93 -15.62 2.38 -11.09
CA THR A 93 -16.92 2.65 -11.71
C THR A 93 -17.99 2.06 -10.80
N PRO A 94 -18.81 2.88 -10.11
CA PRO A 94 -19.83 2.39 -9.18
C PRO A 94 -20.89 1.54 -9.90
N LYS A 95 -21.54 0.63 -9.16
CA LYS A 95 -22.66 -0.18 -9.67
C LYS A 95 -24.01 0.53 -9.55
#